data_AF-A0A2V5M0S2-F1
#
_entry.id   AF-A0A2V5M0S2-F1
#
_cell.length_a   1.000
_cell.length_b   1.000
_cell.length_c   1.000
_cell.angle_alpha   90.00
_cell.angle_beta   90.00
_cell.angle_gamma   90.00
#
_symmetry.space_group_name_H-M   'P 1'
#
loop_
_entity.id
_entity.type
_entity.pdbx_description
1 polymer ?
#
loop_
_entity_poly.entity_id
_entity_poly.type
_entity_poly.pdbx_seq_one_letter_code
_entity_poly.pdbx_strand_id
1 'polypeptide(L)'
;MASTPELQHTVGKSAGFSGTALHTGEKVTLRLHPAPVDHGIKFKRKDLQDEPTIDAKIENLKQVERATTIGEGEVRVHTVEHVLAALWAMGVDNAIVEMDANEPPIGDGSAQAYVDLIRKAGVTAQEEPRKFFDVRETMHVESKTGALLILLPDDKFRISCTQAGPNNRFAQFLSMEITPAVFEREIAPARTFVFYEDVQPLMEK
;
A
#
# COMPACT_ATOMS: atom_id res chain seq x y z
N MET A 1 -25.19 21.62 10.44
CA MET A 1 -25.30 21.53 8.97
C MET A 1 -24.86 20.12 8.61
N ALA A 2 -25.65 19.34 7.87
CA ALA A 2 -25.22 18.01 7.45
C ALA A 2 -23.98 18.18 6.56
N SER A 3 -22.85 17.58 6.95
CA SER A 3 -21.65 17.56 6.11
C SER A 3 -21.99 16.81 4.83
N THR A 4 -21.65 17.38 3.68
CA THR A 4 -21.71 16.67 2.41
C THR A 4 -20.90 15.38 2.54
N PRO A 5 -21.46 14.21 2.18
CA PRO A 5 -20.73 12.96 2.28
C PRO A 5 -19.47 13.01 1.41
N GLU A 6 -18.34 12.55 1.94
CA GLU A 6 -17.14 12.33 1.11
C GLU A 6 -17.46 11.22 0.11
N LEU A 7 -17.18 11.47 -1.17
CA LEU A 7 -17.47 10.55 -2.25
C LEU A 7 -16.31 9.58 -2.48
N GLN A 8 -16.60 8.40 -3.01
CA GLN A 8 -15.57 7.50 -3.51
C GLN A 8 -14.82 8.14 -4.68
N HIS A 9 -13.57 7.75 -4.86
CA HIS A 9 -12.79 8.17 -6.02
C HIS A 9 -12.12 7.00 -6.73
N THR A 10 -11.86 7.21 -8.02
CA THR A 10 -11.01 6.36 -8.86
C THR A 10 -9.93 7.20 -9.55
N VAL A 11 -8.94 6.56 -10.17
CA VAL A 11 -7.98 7.29 -11.02
C VAL A 11 -8.68 7.83 -12.28
N GLY A 12 -8.31 9.03 -12.73
CA GLY A 12 -9.02 9.72 -13.81
C GLY A 12 -8.76 9.15 -15.21
N LYS A 13 -7.59 8.53 -15.42
CA LYS A 13 -7.22 7.83 -16.66
C LYS A 13 -6.21 6.75 -16.38
N SER A 14 -6.00 5.88 -17.36
CA SER A 14 -4.96 4.85 -17.26
C SER A 14 -3.57 5.49 -17.30
N ALA A 15 -2.69 5.10 -16.38
CA ALA A 15 -1.28 5.50 -16.38
C ALA A 15 -0.42 4.34 -15.87
N GLY A 16 0.83 4.25 -16.33
CA GLY A 16 1.77 3.25 -15.82
C GLY A 16 3.22 3.67 -15.91
N PHE A 17 4.06 2.87 -15.28
CA PHE A 17 5.52 2.92 -15.40
C PHE A 17 6.10 1.51 -15.33
N SER A 18 7.33 1.37 -15.81
CA SER A 18 8.08 0.12 -15.74
C SER A 18 9.29 0.29 -14.84
N GLY A 19 9.71 -0.79 -14.20
CA GLY A 19 10.87 -0.83 -13.32
C GLY A 19 11.30 -2.26 -13.04
N THR A 20 12.06 -2.43 -11.97
CA THR A 20 12.54 -3.73 -11.49
C THR A 20 11.87 -4.04 -10.16
N ALA A 21 11.47 -5.29 -9.95
CA ALA A 21 10.97 -5.77 -8.67
C ALA A 21 12.09 -5.93 -7.62
N LEU A 22 11.78 -5.79 -6.33
CA LEU A 22 12.80 -5.81 -5.27
C LEU A 22 13.37 -7.21 -5.05
N HIS A 23 12.51 -8.21 -4.91
CA HIS A 23 12.92 -9.56 -4.52
C HIS A 23 13.22 -10.44 -5.72
N THR A 24 12.45 -10.36 -6.80
CA THR A 24 12.67 -11.21 -7.99
C THR A 24 13.71 -10.64 -8.96
N GLY A 25 13.94 -9.32 -8.93
CA GLY A 25 14.77 -8.63 -9.92
C GLY A 25 14.17 -8.60 -11.34
N GLU A 26 12.94 -9.08 -11.51
CA GLU A 26 12.25 -9.10 -12.80
C GLU A 26 11.88 -7.68 -13.25
N LYS A 27 11.84 -7.49 -14.57
CA LYS A 27 11.27 -6.27 -15.14
C LYS A 27 9.75 -6.37 -15.10
N VAL A 28 9.13 -5.34 -14.57
CA VAL A 28 7.68 -5.27 -14.42
C VAL A 28 7.16 -3.92 -14.90
N THR A 29 6.03 -3.94 -15.56
CA THR A 29 5.21 -2.79 -15.92
C THR A 29 3.95 -2.79 -15.08
N LEU A 30 3.76 -1.74 -14.29
CA LEU A 30 2.54 -1.53 -13.52
C LEU A 30 1.69 -0.45 -14.19
N ARG A 31 0.38 -0.69 -14.30
CA ARG A 31 -0.62 0.26 -14.78
C ARG A 31 -1.78 0.38 -13.81
N LEU A 32 -2.14 1.61 -13.48
CA LEU A 32 -3.39 1.92 -12.79
C LEU A 32 -4.47 2.21 -13.82
N HIS A 33 -5.63 1.60 -13.65
CA HIS A 33 -6.82 1.85 -14.46
C HIS A 33 -7.99 2.33 -13.58
N PRO A 34 -8.85 3.22 -14.12
CA PRO A 34 -10.11 3.56 -13.46
C PRO A 34 -10.94 2.31 -13.24
N ALA A 35 -11.70 2.28 -12.14
CA ALA A 35 -12.60 1.18 -11.81
C ALA A 35 -13.97 1.70 -11.36
N PRO A 36 -15.04 0.91 -11.55
CA PRO A 36 -16.38 1.29 -11.11
C PRO A 36 -16.48 1.52 -9.59
N VAL A 37 -17.57 2.16 -9.18
CA VAL A 37 -17.98 2.28 -7.78
C VAL A 37 -17.95 0.93 -7.06
N ASP A 38 -17.57 0.92 -5.79
CA ASP A 38 -17.53 -0.26 -4.91
C ASP A 38 -16.64 -1.41 -5.43
N HIS A 39 -15.81 -1.15 -6.44
CA HIS A 39 -14.88 -2.14 -6.97
C HIS A 39 -13.75 -2.46 -5.98
N GLY A 40 -13.34 -1.47 -5.19
CA GLY A 40 -12.15 -1.52 -4.35
C GLY A 40 -10.85 -1.53 -5.16
N ILE A 41 -9.76 -1.86 -4.49
CA ILE A 41 -8.45 -2.06 -5.13
C ILE A 41 -8.27 -3.54 -5.47
N LYS A 42 -7.98 -3.83 -6.75
CA LYS A 42 -7.70 -5.19 -7.23
C LYS A 42 -6.43 -5.22 -8.03
N PHE A 43 -5.60 -6.23 -7.79
CA PHE A 43 -4.39 -6.49 -8.57
C PHE A 43 -4.70 -7.47 -9.69
N LYS A 44 -4.29 -7.16 -10.91
CA LYS A 44 -4.51 -7.99 -12.10
C LYS A 44 -3.18 -8.48 -12.66
N ARG A 45 -3.03 -9.81 -12.78
CA ARG A 45 -1.83 -10.47 -13.31
C ARG A 45 -1.97 -10.73 -14.81
N LYS A 46 -1.57 -9.76 -15.62
CA LYS A 46 -1.70 -9.78 -17.08
C LYS A 46 -0.82 -10.83 -17.76
N ASP A 47 0.27 -11.20 -17.12
CA ASP A 47 1.23 -12.19 -17.61
C ASP A 47 0.71 -13.63 -17.54
N LEU A 48 -0.38 -13.88 -16.81
CA LEU A 48 -0.98 -15.20 -16.65
C LEU A 48 -2.17 -15.40 -17.60
N GLN A 49 -2.42 -16.66 -17.95
CA GLN A 49 -3.64 -17.05 -18.66
C GLN A 49 -4.88 -16.61 -17.87
N ASP A 50 -5.90 -16.13 -18.59
CA ASP A 50 -7.16 -15.60 -18.05
C ASP A 50 -7.03 -14.29 -17.25
N GLU A 51 -5.83 -13.71 -17.18
CA GLU A 51 -5.52 -12.43 -16.55
C GLU A 51 -6.19 -12.22 -15.17
N PRO A 52 -5.96 -13.13 -14.20
CA PRO A 52 -6.71 -13.19 -12.96
C PRO A 52 -6.54 -11.92 -12.12
N THR A 53 -7.57 -11.61 -11.34
CA THR A 53 -7.60 -10.49 -10.40
C THR A 53 -7.66 -10.96 -8.96
N ILE A 54 -6.92 -10.31 -8.07
CA ILE A 54 -6.92 -10.55 -6.63
C ILE A 54 -7.40 -9.28 -5.92
N ASP A 55 -8.45 -9.40 -5.12
CA ASP A 55 -8.92 -8.31 -4.26
C ASP A 55 -7.86 -8.00 -3.17
N ALA A 56 -7.53 -6.73 -2.98
CA ALA A 56 -6.64 -6.28 -1.91
C ALA A 56 -7.39 -6.21 -0.56
N LYS A 57 -7.81 -7.38 -0.06
CA LYS A 57 -8.53 -7.53 1.20
C LYS A 57 -7.84 -8.54 2.12
N ILE A 58 -8.17 -8.50 3.41
CA ILE A 58 -7.54 -9.32 4.44
C ILE A 58 -7.74 -10.82 4.20
N GLU A 59 -8.86 -11.22 3.58
CA GLU A 59 -9.16 -12.63 3.24
C GLU A 59 -8.17 -13.20 2.22
N ASN A 60 -7.56 -12.33 1.42
CA ASN A 60 -6.56 -12.70 0.42
C ASN A 60 -5.13 -12.58 0.93
N LEU A 61 -4.90 -12.16 2.19
CA LEU A 61 -3.57 -12.14 2.79
C LEU A 61 -2.98 -13.55 2.84
N LYS A 62 -1.73 -13.71 2.39
CA LYS A 62 -1.02 -15.01 2.39
C LYS A 62 0.24 -14.99 3.24
N GLN A 63 1.00 -13.90 3.17
CA GLN A 63 2.30 -13.81 3.84
C GLN A 63 2.56 -12.37 4.29
N VAL A 64 3.24 -12.23 5.43
CA VAL A 64 3.64 -10.94 6.01
C VAL A 64 5.12 -10.88 6.39
N GLU A 65 5.87 -11.97 6.22
CA GLU A 65 7.31 -11.98 6.45
C GLU A 65 8.01 -11.15 5.37
N ARG A 66 8.58 -10.00 5.79
CA ARG A 66 9.39 -9.06 4.98
C ARG A 66 8.63 -8.26 3.90
N ALA A 67 7.48 -8.74 3.47
CA ALA A 67 6.57 -8.01 2.59
C ALA A 67 5.12 -8.47 2.79
N THR A 68 4.15 -7.64 2.39
CA THR A 68 2.73 -8.06 2.34
C THR A 68 2.45 -8.76 1.03
N THR A 69 2.06 -10.03 1.09
CA THR A 69 1.67 -10.83 -0.08
C THR A 69 0.19 -11.16 -0.03
N ILE A 70 -0.52 -10.88 -1.13
CA ILE A 70 -1.91 -11.30 -1.35
C ILE A 70 -1.99 -12.39 -2.42
N GLY A 71 -3.07 -13.17 -2.43
CA GLY A 71 -3.26 -14.21 -3.44
C GLY A 71 -4.59 -14.93 -3.42
N GLU A 72 -4.86 -15.63 -4.52
CA GLU A 72 -6.03 -16.50 -4.70
C GLU A 72 -5.60 -17.73 -5.50
N GLY A 73 -5.97 -18.93 -5.04
CA GLY A 73 -5.46 -20.19 -5.61
C GLY A 73 -3.93 -20.25 -5.58
N GLU A 74 -3.31 -20.42 -6.74
CA GLU A 74 -1.85 -20.39 -6.95
C GLU A 74 -1.31 -18.99 -7.30
N VAL A 75 -2.17 -18.03 -7.59
CA VAL A 75 -1.77 -16.68 -8.02
C VAL A 75 -1.37 -15.85 -6.80
N ARG A 76 -0.23 -15.16 -6.90
CA ARG A 76 0.31 -14.30 -5.83
C ARG A 76 0.69 -12.93 -6.38
N VAL A 77 0.58 -11.92 -5.52
CA VAL A 77 1.19 -10.59 -5.70
C VAL A 77 1.91 -10.24 -4.41
N HIS A 78 3.22 -10.06 -4.51
CA HIS A 78 4.11 -9.71 -3.42
C HIS A 78 4.22 -8.19 -3.27
N THR A 79 4.68 -7.74 -2.11
CA THR A 79 5.13 -6.35 -1.88
C THR A 79 4.08 -5.28 -2.25
N VAL A 80 2.81 -5.51 -1.91
CA VAL A 80 1.70 -4.61 -2.29
C VAL A 80 1.62 -3.34 -1.44
N GLU A 81 2.30 -3.29 -0.29
CA GLU A 81 2.16 -2.29 0.75
C GLU A 81 2.42 -0.84 0.29
N HIS A 82 3.45 -0.59 -0.53
CA HIS A 82 3.74 0.77 -1.00
C HIS A 82 2.72 1.26 -2.03
N VAL A 83 2.22 0.36 -2.87
CA VAL A 83 1.14 0.67 -3.83
C VAL A 83 -0.14 1.02 -3.07
N LEU A 84 -0.50 0.21 -2.08
CA LEU A 84 -1.69 0.39 -1.26
C LEU A 84 -1.60 1.67 -0.41
N ALA A 85 -0.45 1.95 0.18
CA ALA A 85 -0.22 3.17 0.95
C ALA A 85 -0.42 4.42 0.08
N ALA A 86 0.14 4.44 -1.13
CA ALA A 86 -0.02 5.55 -2.06
C ALA A 86 -1.47 5.72 -2.54
N LEU A 87 -2.15 4.63 -2.93
CA LEU A 87 -3.56 4.70 -3.36
C LEU A 87 -4.46 5.23 -2.25
N TRP A 88 -4.33 4.68 -1.02
CA TRP A 88 -5.13 5.12 0.12
C TRP A 88 -4.87 6.58 0.47
N ALA A 89 -3.59 6.98 0.57
CA ALA A 89 -3.22 8.32 0.98
C ALA A 89 -3.58 9.39 -0.07
N MET A 90 -3.56 9.04 -1.35
CA MET A 90 -4.00 9.92 -2.44
C MET A 90 -5.51 9.88 -2.67
N GLY A 91 -6.26 9.19 -1.80
CA GLY A 91 -7.72 9.16 -1.81
C GLY A 91 -8.31 8.36 -2.96
N VAL A 92 -7.67 7.28 -3.41
CA VAL A 92 -8.20 6.37 -4.44
C VAL A 92 -8.85 5.16 -3.76
N ASP A 93 -10.17 5.01 -3.94
CA ASP A 93 -10.94 3.89 -3.38
C ASP A 93 -11.06 2.72 -4.36
N ASN A 94 -11.17 3.05 -5.66
CA ASN A 94 -11.44 2.08 -6.71
C ASN A 94 -10.34 2.15 -7.78
N ALA A 95 -9.62 1.06 -8.01
CA ALA A 95 -8.65 0.95 -9.10
C ALA A 95 -8.37 -0.50 -9.46
N ILE A 96 -8.00 -0.73 -10.72
CA ILE A 96 -7.32 -1.95 -11.16
C ILE A 96 -5.83 -1.65 -11.23
N VAL A 97 -5.03 -2.40 -10.49
CA VAL A 97 -3.57 -2.39 -10.52
C VAL A 97 -3.11 -3.54 -11.43
N GLU A 98 -2.95 -3.27 -12.72
CA GLU A 98 -2.51 -4.25 -13.72
C GLU A 98 -0.97 -4.36 -13.71
N MET A 99 -0.47 -5.59 -13.67
CA MET A 99 0.95 -5.92 -13.65
C MET A 99 1.25 -7.13 -14.54
N ASP A 100 2.43 -7.16 -15.14
CA ASP A 100 2.95 -8.27 -15.95
C ASP A 100 4.02 -9.10 -15.22
N ALA A 101 4.04 -9.04 -13.89
CA ALA A 101 4.84 -9.86 -12.99
C ALA A 101 4.13 -10.02 -11.64
N ASN A 102 4.67 -10.87 -10.75
CA ASN A 102 4.11 -11.14 -9.43
C ASN A 102 4.53 -10.16 -8.33
N GLU A 103 5.33 -9.14 -8.63
CA GLU A 103 5.82 -8.15 -7.67
C GLU A 103 5.88 -6.76 -8.34
N PRO A 104 5.41 -5.68 -7.70
CA PRO A 104 5.39 -4.35 -8.30
C PRO A 104 6.80 -3.76 -8.42
N PRO A 105 7.01 -2.82 -9.35
CA PRO A 105 8.32 -2.18 -9.54
C PRO A 105 8.71 -1.40 -8.28
N ILE A 106 9.88 -1.68 -7.71
CA ILE A 106 10.30 -1.08 -6.43
C ILE A 106 10.50 0.44 -6.50
N GLY A 107 10.69 1.00 -7.69
CA GLY A 107 11.01 2.40 -7.86
C GLY A 107 12.35 2.72 -7.20
N ASP A 108 12.34 3.65 -6.25
CA ASP A 108 13.50 3.98 -5.40
C ASP A 108 13.45 3.31 -4.02
N GLY A 109 12.48 2.41 -3.79
CA GLY A 109 12.22 1.79 -2.50
C GLY A 109 11.19 2.52 -1.64
N SER A 110 10.64 3.64 -2.11
CA SER A 110 9.60 4.41 -1.42
C SER A 110 8.23 4.28 -2.10
N ALA A 111 7.24 5.06 -1.65
CA ALA A 111 5.94 5.17 -2.32
C ALA A 111 5.88 6.32 -3.36
N GLN A 112 6.96 7.11 -3.52
CA GLN A 112 6.97 8.32 -4.34
C GLN A 112 6.60 8.07 -5.79
N ALA A 113 7.12 6.99 -6.40
CA ALA A 113 6.83 6.63 -7.78
C ALA A 113 5.32 6.37 -8.01
N TYR A 114 4.65 5.78 -7.01
CA TYR A 114 3.20 5.52 -7.08
C TYR A 114 2.39 6.81 -6.88
N VAL A 115 2.82 7.71 -6.00
CA VAL A 115 2.21 9.03 -5.84
C VAL A 115 2.31 9.84 -7.13
N ASP A 116 3.49 9.87 -7.75
CA ASP A 116 3.70 10.55 -9.03
C ASP A 116 2.83 9.95 -10.15
N LEU A 117 2.68 8.62 -10.15
CA LEU A 117 1.81 7.91 -11.07
C LEU A 117 0.34 8.30 -10.89
N ILE A 118 -0.16 8.34 -9.65
CA ILE A 118 -1.54 8.73 -9.33
C ILE A 118 -1.76 10.20 -9.72
N ARG A 119 -0.80 11.10 -9.44
CA ARG A 119 -0.87 12.51 -9.86
C ARG A 119 -0.97 12.64 -11.38
N LYS A 120 -0.18 11.85 -12.12
CA LYS A 120 -0.23 11.81 -13.59
C LYS A 120 -1.57 11.29 -14.11
N ALA A 121 -2.16 10.30 -13.44
CA ALA A 121 -3.47 9.75 -13.77
C ALA A 121 -4.61 10.72 -13.43
N GLY A 122 -4.43 11.55 -12.39
CA GLY A 122 -5.50 12.34 -11.78
C GLY A 122 -6.43 11.45 -10.96
N VAL A 123 -7.31 12.08 -10.18
CA VAL A 123 -8.32 11.42 -9.35
C VAL A 123 -9.69 12.01 -9.68
N THR A 124 -10.70 11.16 -9.80
CA THR A 124 -12.06 11.52 -10.20
C THR A 124 -13.05 10.97 -9.18
N ALA A 125 -13.94 11.84 -8.68
CA ALA A 125 -15.01 11.44 -7.78
C ALA A 125 -16.06 10.58 -8.50
N GLN A 126 -16.70 9.70 -7.74
CA GLN A 126 -17.75 8.80 -8.18
C GLN A 126 -19.03 9.08 -7.37
N GLU A 127 -20.19 8.67 -7.88
CA GLU A 127 -21.48 9.11 -7.33
C GLU A 127 -21.92 8.40 -6.03
N GLU A 128 -21.05 7.60 -5.42
CA GLU A 128 -21.33 6.91 -4.15
C GLU A 128 -20.52 7.46 -2.97
N PRO A 129 -21.09 7.51 -1.76
CA PRO A 129 -20.35 7.85 -0.55
C PRO A 129 -19.20 6.87 -0.28
N ARG A 130 -18.10 7.43 0.23
CA ARG A 130 -16.95 6.69 0.74
C ARG A 130 -17.31 5.99 2.06
N LYS A 131 -16.80 4.77 2.22
CA LYS A 131 -17.00 3.96 3.43
C LYS A 131 -15.78 4.07 4.33
N PHE A 132 -16.00 4.35 5.60
CA PHE A 132 -14.96 4.48 6.61
C PHE A 132 -15.11 3.41 7.68
N PHE A 133 -13.98 2.94 8.21
CA PHE A 133 -13.95 2.12 9.41
C PHE A 133 -13.89 3.05 10.64
N ASP A 134 -15.03 3.19 11.31
CA ASP A 134 -15.20 4.03 12.50
C ASP A 134 -14.75 3.28 13.76
N VAL A 135 -13.63 3.71 14.34
CA VAL A 135 -13.04 3.09 15.54
C VAL A 135 -13.75 3.61 16.79
N ARG A 136 -14.59 2.77 17.39
CA ARG A 136 -15.42 3.17 18.54
C ARG A 136 -14.82 2.82 19.89
N GLU A 137 -13.88 1.90 19.92
CA GLU A 137 -13.22 1.44 21.12
C GLU A 137 -11.74 1.16 20.87
N THR A 138 -10.94 1.23 21.92
CA THR A 138 -9.53 0.90 21.86
C THR A 138 -9.34 -0.58 21.60
N MET A 139 -8.57 -0.91 20.57
CA MET A 139 -8.12 -2.27 20.27
C MET A 139 -6.60 -2.33 20.30
N HIS A 140 -6.04 -3.45 20.74
CA HIS A 140 -4.60 -3.66 20.65
C HIS A 140 -4.26 -5.12 20.39
N VAL A 141 -3.08 -5.33 19.81
CA VAL A 141 -2.48 -6.64 19.64
C VAL A 141 -0.99 -6.56 19.95
N GLU A 142 -0.51 -7.52 20.72
CA GLU A 142 0.90 -7.69 21.03
C GLU A 142 1.42 -8.97 20.39
N SER A 143 2.54 -8.86 19.69
CA SER A 143 3.24 -10.01 19.13
C SER A 143 4.04 -10.74 20.21
N LYS A 144 4.41 -12.00 19.94
CA LYS A 144 5.27 -12.79 20.85
C LYS A 144 6.66 -12.17 21.08
N THR A 145 7.09 -11.27 20.20
CA THR A 145 8.38 -10.57 20.28
C THR A 145 8.27 -9.20 20.94
N GLY A 146 7.09 -8.83 21.46
CA GLY A 146 6.86 -7.58 22.19
C GLY A 146 6.52 -6.37 21.31
N ALA A 147 6.38 -6.55 19.98
CA ALA A 147 5.83 -5.49 19.13
C ALA A 147 4.34 -5.30 19.43
N LEU A 148 3.92 -4.05 19.60
CA LEU A 148 2.57 -3.66 20.00
C LEU A 148 1.95 -2.77 18.93
N LEU A 149 0.72 -3.09 18.52
CA LEU A 149 -0.11 -2.24 17.67
C LEU A 149 -1.37 -1.86 18.45
N ILE A 150 -1.68 -0.57 18.51
CA ILE A 150 -2.85 -0.03 19.21
C ILE A 150 -3.66 0.80 18.21
N LEU A 151 -4.97 0.56 18.14
CA LEU A 151 -5.93 1.37 17.42
C LEU A 151 -6.82 2.09 18.43
N LEU A 152 -6.92 3.42 18.31
CA LEU A 152 -7.64 4.29 19.22
C LEU A 152 -8.74 5.05 18.46
N PRO A 153 -9.90 5.34 19.08
CA PRO A 153 -10.84 6.31 18.55
C PRO A 153 -10.19 7.68 18.38
N ASP A 154 -10.24 8.25 17.17
CA ASP A 154 -9.77 9.59 16.83
C ASP A 154 -10.60 10.09 15.64
N ASP A 155 -10.97 11.38 15.65
CA ASP A 155 -11.71 12.03 14.54
C ASP A 155 -10.80 12.24 13.31
N LYS A 156 -9.50 11.96 13.45
CA LYS A 156 -8.47 12.11 12.44
C LYS A 156 -7.71 10.81 12.23
N PHE A 157 -7.22 10.58 11.03
CA PHE A 157 -6.29 9.49 10.78
C PHE A 157 -4.87 9.89 11.19
N ARG A 158 -4.46 9.51 12.41
CA ARG A 158 -3.12 9.76 12.95
C ARG A 158 -2.35 8.46 13.09
N ILE A 159 -1.09 8.46 12.65
CA ILE A 159 -0.16 7.35 12.86
C ILE A 159 0.92 7.81 13.83
N SER A 160 1.14 7.01 14.88
CA SER A 160 2.28 7.14 15.79
C SER A 160 3.09 5.85 15.74
N CYS A 161 4.36 5.95 15.37
CA CYS A 161 5.23 4.80 15.21
C CYS A 161 6.52 5.01 16.01
N THR A 162 6.84 4.03 16.85
CA THR A 162 8.18 3.87 17.42
C THR A 162 8.88 2.77 16.65
N GLN A 163 9.94 3.10 15.93
CA GLN A 163 10.86 2.09 15.40
C GLN A 163 11.97 1.92 16.41
N ALA A 164 12.28 0.67 16.77
CA ALA A 164 13.46 0.33 17.55
C ALA A 164 14.10 -0.92 16.95
N GLY A 165 15.36 -0.80 16.52
CA GLY A 165 16.14 -1.95 16.07
C GLY A 165 16.47 -2.92 17.21
N PRO A 166 17.12 -4.06 16.91
CA PRO A 166 17.54 -5.03 17.91
C PRO A 166 18.30 -4.37 19.08
N ASN A 167 17.97 -4.76 20.31
CA ASN A 167 18.51 -4.16 21.55
C ASN A 167 18.28 -2.64 21.66
N ASN A 168 17.16 -2.14 21.13
CA ASN A 168 16.77 -0.73 21.11
C ASN A 168 17.75 0.20 20.36
N ARG A 169 18.52 -0.35 19.41
CA ARG A 169 19.40 0.46 18.56
C ARG A 169 18.57 1.36 17.63
N PHE A 170 19.02 2.60 17.43
CA PHE A 170 18.38 3.58 16.53
C PHE A 170 16.90 3.84 16.84
N ALA A 171 16.50 3.79 18.11
CA ALA A 171 15.12 4.05 18.49
C ALA A 171 14.68 5.46 18.07
N GLN A 172 13.61 5.53 17.29
CA GLN A 172 13.03 6.77 16.78
C GLN A 172 11.52 6.73 16.95
N PHE A 173 10.93 7.90 17.17
CA PHE A 173 9.49 8.08 17.30
C PHE A 173 9.01 9.17 16.36
N LEU A 174 7.87 8.92 15.71
CA LEU A 174 7.18 9.88 14.88
C LEU A 174 5.67 9.77 15.14
N SER A 175 5.01 10.92 15.25
CA SER A 175 3.55 11.00 15.34
C SER A 175 3.06 12.13 14.45
N MET A 176 2.12 11.83 13.56
CA MET A 176 1.53 12.83 12.67
C MET A 176 0.13 12.45 12.21
N GLU A 177 -0.69 13.47 12.00
CA GLU A 177 -1.93 13.35 11.23
C GLU A 177 -1.60 13.15 9.75
N ILE A 178 -2.19 12.13 9.16
CA ILE A 178 -1.95 11.76 7.76
C ILE A 178 -3.05 12.37 6.92
N THR A 179 -2.62 13.23 5.99
CA THR A 179 -3.45 13.80 4.93
C THR A 179 -2.74 13.55 3.59
N PRO A 180 -3.40 13.67 2.43
CA PRO A 180 -2.73 13.51 1.14
C PRO A 180 -1.47 14.38 1.02
N ALA A 181 -1.56 15.66 1.42
CA ALA A 181 -0.44 16.60 1.36
C ALA A 181 0.70 16.25 2.34
N VAL A 182 0.38 15.75 3.53
CA VAL A 182 1.41 15.31 4.51
C VAL A 182 2.07 14.02 4.03
N PHE A 183 1.28 13.06 3.56
CA PHE A 183 1.83 11.80 3.04
C PHE A 183 2.77 12.06 1.87
N GLU A 184 2.34 12.83 0.87
CA GLU A 184 3.13 13.17 -0.30
C GLU A 184 4.47 13.83 0.05
N ARG A 185 4.49 14.72 1.05
CA ARG A 185 5.69 15.47 1.41
C ARG A 185 6.61 14.72 2.37
N GLU A 186 6.06 14.07 3.38
CA GLU A 186 6.81 13.56 4.53
C GLU A 186 7.01 12.04 4.51
N ILE A 187 6.12 11.28 3.86
CA ILE A 187 6.08 9.80 3.94
C ILE A 187 6.40 9.15 2.60
N ALA A 188 5.80 9.64 1.51
CA ALA A 188 5.99 9.10 0.17
C ALA A 188 7.47 8.94 -0.23
N PRO A 189 8.39 9.87 0.06
CA PRO A 189 9.81 9.73 -0.27
C PRO A 189 10.62 8.86 0.73
N ALA A 190 10.02 8.39 1.83
CA ALA A 190 10.71 7.54 2.79
C ALA A 190 10.90 6.14 2.21
N ARG A 191 12.16 5.76 1.97
CA ARG A 191 12.53 4.47 1.37
C ARG A 191 12.54 3.36 2.42
N THR A 192 12.24 2.14 1.96
CA THR A 192 12.52 0.92 2.72
C THR A 192 14.00 0.82 3.08
N PHE A 193 14.30 0.10 4.15
CA PHE A 193 15.66 -0.11 4.63
C PHE A 193 15.78 -1.51 5.26
N VAL A 194 17.02 -1.98 5.32
CA VAL A 194 17.38 -3.24 5.97
C VAL A 194 18.77 -3.09 6.56
N PHE A 195 19.08 -3.80 7.65
CA PHE A 195 20.44 -3.88 8.15
C PHE A 195 21.30 -4.72 7.20
N TYR A 196 22.56 -4.34 7.04
CA TYR A 196 23.46 -5.05 6.13
C TYR A 196 23.61 -6.53 6.53
N GLU A 197 23.68 -6.79 7.83
CA GLU A 197 23.82 -8.12 8.40
C GLU A 197 22.61 -9.03 8.09
N ASP A 198 21.42 -8.44 7.89
CA ASP A 198 20.19 -9.16 7.57
C ASP A 198 20.05 -9.44 6.06
N VAL A 199 20.64 -8.60 5.21
CA VAL A 199 20.59 -8.77 3.74
C VAL A 199 21.73 -9.63 3.20
N GLN A 200 22.90 -9.64 3.85
CA GLN A 200 24.06 -10.41 3.40
C GLN A 200 23.72 -11.89 3.12
N PRO A 201 23.03 -12.64 4.01
CA PRO A 201 22.69 -14.04 3.75
C PRO A 201 21.67 -14.26 2.63
N LEU A 202 21.00 -13.19 2.18
CA LEU A 202 20.02 -13.22 1.08
C LEU A 202 20.67 -12.99 -0.27
N MET A 203 21.78 -12.23 -0.31
CA MET A 203 22.55 -11.98 -1.54
C MET A 203 23.41 -13.17 -1.95
N GLU A 204 23.70 -14.07 -1.00
CA GLU A 204 24.50 -15.29 -1.22
C GLU A 204 23.64 -16.47 -1.71
N LYS A 205 22.33 -16.30 -1.87
CA LYS A 205 21.40 -17.29 -2.41
C LYS A 205 21.07 -17.02 -3.88
#